data_AF-A0A2N5A4S7-F1
#
_entry.id   AF-A0A2N5A4S7-F1
#
_cell.length_a   1.000
_cell.length_b   1.000
_cell.length_c   1.000
_cell.angle_alpha   90.00
_cell.angle_beta   90.00
_cell.angle_gamma   90.00
#
_symmetry.space_group_name_H-M   'P 1'
#
loop_
_entity.id
_entity.type
_entity.pdbx_description
1 polymer ?
#
loop_
_entity_poly.entity_id
_entity_poly.type
_entity_poly.pdbx_seq_one_letter_code
_entity_poly.pdbx_strand_id
1 'polypeptide(L)'
;GLGGMSSSQKVEESRKVETDAPPQVLYRIDKYRYLTLENYISCDKGGQVYYNDTQREIKTQLGWEHEFYDFSYRRGNYFAAYKGTVINGANNGYLAFPGASTRQYCGSGRSAQGCPVFFFFSADYGRTFIYKIVAAEYSTPERFSKLKVVVANDGVYLRDESQKESVYSHPIGLRDLYSVNKLRFSDGALISIYDDWQNEIAGLVKEELIRKKIPYANEYGPDFRILDY
;
A
#
# COMPACT_ATOMS: atom_id res chain seq x y z
N GLY A 1 -38.63 -5.31 36.99
CA GLY A 1 -37.78 -4.23 37.52
C GLY A 1 -36.49 -4.23 36.74
N LEU A 2 -36.20 -3.14 36.03
CA LEU A 2 -34.99 -2.94 35.25
C LEU A 2 -33.84 -2.62 36.23
N GLY A 3 -32.85 -3.51 36.30
CA GLY A 3 -31.61 -3.27 37.05
C GLY A 3 -30.74 -2.28 36.28
N GLY A 4 -30.53 -1.11 36.87
CA GLY A 4 -29.68 -0.07 36.32
C GLY A 4 -28.20 -0.50 36.34
N MET A 5 -27.60 -0.57 35.16
CA MET A 5 -26.15 -0.49 34.98
C MET A 5 -25.84 0.85 34.34
N SER A 6 -25.95 1.93 35.11
CA SER A 6 -25.26 3.18 34.79
C SER A 6 -23.85 3.07 35.37
N SER A 7 -22.99 2.37 34.64
CA SER A 7 -21.55 2.55 34.79
C SER A 7 -21.12 3.48 33.69
N SER A 8 -20.83 4.73 34.05
CA SER A 8 -20.02 5.62 33.22
C SER A 8 -18.71 4.89 32.93
N GLN A 9 -18.57 4.28 31.75
CA GLN A 9 -17.27 3.84 31.28
C GLN A 9 -16.41 5.09 31.23
N LYS A 10 -15.43 5.20 32.14
CA LYS A 10 -14.34 6.13 31.95
C LYS A 10 -13.69 5.73 30.63
N VAL A 11 -13.88 6.57 29.61
CA VAL A 11 -13.10 6.46 28.38
C VAL A 11 -11.68 6.72 28.81
N GLU A 12 -10.87 5.66 28.90
CA GLU A 12 -9.46 5.78 29.17
C GLU A 12 -8.86 6.55 27.99
N GLU A 13 -8.43 7.78 28.25
CA GLU A 13 -7.90 8.65 27.21
C GLU A 13 -6.63 8.00 26.66
N SER A 14 -6.62 7.71 25.36
CA SER A 14 -5.52 7.00 24.74
C SER A 14 -4.27 7.85 24.86
N ARG A 15 -3.28 7.37 25.62
CA ARG A 15 -2.03 8.10 25.83
C ARG A 15 -1.05 7.85 24.69
N LYS A 16 -0.21 8.84 24.40
CA LYS A 16 0.97 8.65 23.55
C LYS A 16 1.92 7.68 24.23
N VAL A 17 2.42 6.70 23.48
CA VAL A 17 3.36 5.71 24.01
C VAL A 17 4.79 6.22 23.81
N GLU A 18 5.61 6.11 24.86
CA GLU A 18 7.04 6.35 24.84
C GLU A 18 7.75 5.14 25.47
N THR A 19 8.76 4.62 24.79
CA THR A 19 9.59 3.50 25.21
C THR A 19 11.06 3.86 25.08
N ASP A 20 11.91 3.21 25.87
CA ASP A 20 13.37 3.30 25.83
C ASP A 20 14.01 2.24 24.92
N ALA A 21 13.20 1.58 24.08
CA ALA A 21 13.65 0.52 23.21
C ALA A 21 14.66 1.06 22.17
N PRO A 22 15.84 0.42 22.01
CA PRO A 22 16.85 0.88 21.07
C PRO A 22 16.34 0.76 19.63
N PRO A 23 16.60 1.75 18.75
CA PRO A 23 16.20 1.67 17.34
C PRO A 23 16.72 0.40 16.66
N GLN A 24 15.84 -0.27 15.92
CA GLN A 24 16.19 -1.45 15.12
C GLN A 24 16.13 -1.13 13.62
N VAL A 25 17.08 -1.65 12.84
CA VAL A 25 17.04 -1.50 11.38
C VAL A 25 16.14 -2.58 10.79
N LEU A 26 15.01 -2.17 10.18
CA LEU A 26 14.06 -3.09 9.53
C LEU A 26 14.49 -3.48 8.12
N TYR A 27 15.03 -2.50 7.39
CA TYR A 27 15.42 -2.66 6.00
C TYR A 27 16.54 -1.69 5.67
N ARG A 28 17.51 -2.14 4.87
CA ARG A 28 18.67 -1.33 4.48
C ARG A 28 18.80 -1.33 2.97
N ILE A 29 18.76 -0.16 2.37
CA ILE A 29 19.05 0.02 0.93
C ILE A 29 20.57 0.04 0.75
N ASP A 30 21.26 0.84 1.57
CA ASP A 30 22.73 0.95 1.60
C ASP A 30 23.25 1.48 2.95
N LYS A 31 24.50 1.93 2.99
CA LYS A 31 25.14 2.46 4.21
C LYS A 31 24.37 3.64 4.81
N TYR A 32 23.80 4.51 3.97
CA TYR A 32 23.21 5.79 4.39
C TYR A 32 21.69 5.78 4.41
N ARG A 33 21.07 4.92 3.57
CA ARG A 33 19.62 4.84 3.38
C ARG A 33 19.02 3.58 4.00
N TYR A 34 18.17 3.72 5.01
CA TYR A 34 17.58 2.59 5.75
C TYR A 34 16.29 2.96 6.50
N LEU A 35 15.50 1.93 6.85
CA LEU A 35 14.34 2.02 7.73
C LEU A 35 14.72 1.66 9.16
N THR A 36 14.24 2.44 10.13
CA THR A 36 14.29 2.11 11.56
C THR A 36 12.90 1.85 12.13
N LEU A 37 12.82 0.91 13.07
CA LEU A 37 11.72 0.77 14.03
C LEU A 37 12.17 1.41 15.33
N GLU A 38 11.44 2.41 15.79
CA GLU A 38 11.74 3.20 16.99
C GLU A 38 10.53 3.23 17.91
N ASN A 39 10.74 3.52 19.20
CA ASN A 39 9.67 3.67 20.17
C ASN A 39 8.65 2.52 20.10
N TYR A 40 9.09 1.27 20.21
CA TYR A 40 8.25 0.08 20.06
C TYR A 40 8.15 -0.69 21.38
N ILE A 41 7.11 -1.53 21.52
CA ILE A 41 6.91 -2.40 22.70
C ILE A 41 7.43 -3.82 22.48
N SER A 42 7.41 -4.31 21.24
CA SER A 42 8.06 -5.55 20.81
C SER A 42 8.40 -5.45 19.32
N CYS A 43 9.28 -6.32 18.82
CA CYS A 43 9.73 -6.27 17.43
C CYS A 43 8.59 -6.43 16.41
N ASP A 44 7.47 -7.01 16.81
CA ASP A 44 6.30 -7.28 15.99
C ASP A 44 5.07 -6.41 16.32
N LYS A 45 5.12 -5.56 17.36
CA LYS A 45 3.97 -4.76 17.82
C LYS A 45 4.31 -3.30 18.06
N GLY A 46 3.40 -2.44 17.62
CA GLY A 46 3.52 -1.00 17.73
C GLY A 46 4.77 -0.48 17.04
N GLY A 47 5.31 0.61 17.56
CA GLY A 47 6.52 1.21 17.02
C GLY A 47 6.28 2.15 15.85
N GLN A 48 7.18 3.10 15.74
CA GLN A 48 7.20 4.13 14.73
C GLN A 48 8.27 3.76 13.71
N VAL A 49 7.92 3.78 12.43
CA VAL A 49 8.89 3.50 11.37
C VAL A 49 9.37 4.80 10.77
N TYR A 50 10.68 4.93 10.62
CA TYR A 50 11.30 6.09 9.99
C TYR A 50 12.17 5.65 8.82
N TYR A 51 12.04 6.36 7.70
CA TYR A 51 13.05 6.38 6.67
C TYR A 51 14.18 7.34 7.07
N ASN A 52 15.42 6.90 6.90
CA ASN A 52 16.62 7.67 7.19
C ASN A 52 17.50 7.74 5.93
N ASP A 53 17.96 8.94 5.58
CA ASP A 53 19.09 9.18 4.66
C ASP A 53 20.08 10.12 5.35
N THR A 54 21.16 9.56 5.86
CA THR A 54 22.16 10.31 6.63
C THR A 54 23.05 11.22 5.78
N GLN A 55 23.13 11.00 4.46
CA GLN A 55 23.85 11.92 3.57
C GLN A 55 23.03 13.17 3.26
N ARG A 56 21.70 13.04 3.25
CA ARG A 56 20.77 14.13 2.95
C ARG A 56 20.13 14.75 4.20
N GLU A 57 20.52 14.27 5.39
CA GLU A 57 19.95 14.67 6.68
C GLU A 57 18.42 14.48 6.74
N ILE A 58 17.92 13.42 6.10
CA ILE A 58 16.49 13.11 6.05
C ILE A 58 16.17 12.09 7.14
N LYS A 59 15.17 12.41 7.96
CA LYS A 59 14.46 11.45 8.80
C LYS A 59 12.95 11.69 8.65
N THR A 60 12.28 10.78 7.98
CA THR A 60 10.85 10.92 7.63
C THR A 60 10.07 9.77 8.22
N GLN A 61 9.02 10.08 8.97
CA GLN A 61 8.13 9.07 9.52
C GLN A 61 7.31 8.41 8.39
N LEU A 62 7.21 7.09 8.44
CA LEU A 62 6.32 6.29 7.62
C LEU A 62 5.16 5.78 8.49
N GLY A 63 3.95 6.24 8.20
CA GLY A 63 2.75 5.94 8.99
C GLY A 63 1.96 7.22 9.30
N TRP A 64 0.92 7.08 10.13
CA TRP A 64 0.08 8.21 10.53
C TRP A 64 0.25 8.53 12.01
N GLU A 65 0.02 9.80 12.40
CA GLU A 65 0.16 10.24 13.79
C GLU A 65 -0.74 9.47 14.77
N HIS A 66 -1.93 9.04 14.35
CA HIS A 66 -2.84 8.25 15.19
C HIS A 66 -2.30 6.85 15.54
N GLU A 67 -1.22 6.41 14.90
CA GLU A 67 -0.52 5.18 15.25
C GLU A 67 0.28 5.32 16.56
N PHE A 68 0.43 6.53 17.11
CA PHE A 68 1.22 6.83 18.31
C PHE A 68 0.52 6.58 19.64
N TYR A 69 -0.75 6.21 19.59
CA TYR A 69 -1.59 6.04 20.75
C TYR A 69 -1.67 4.57 21.17
N ASP A 70 -1.89 4.32 22.46
CA ASP A 70 -1.80 2.99 23.09
C ASP A 70 -2.58 1.89 22.35
N PHE A 71 -3.77 2.23 21.82
CA PHE A 71 -4.58 1.30 21.04
C PHE A 71 -3.86 0.75 19.80
N SER A 72 -3.11 1.60 19.08
CA SER A 72 -2.36 1.22 17.89
C SER A 72 -1.11 0.43 18.26
N TYR A 73 -0.49 0.72 19.40
CA TYR A 73 0.73 0.05 19.87
C TYR A 73 0.52 -1.42 20.25
N ARG A 74 -0.69 -1.80 20.66
CA ARG A 74 -1.05 -3.19 20.95
C ARG A 74 -1.21 -4.04 19.68
N ARG A 75 -1.25 -3.42 18.51
CA ARG A 75 -1.41 -4.07 17.21
C ARG A 75 -0.06 -4.27 16.52
N GLY A 76 -0.02 -5.15 15.53
CA GLY A 76 1.21 -5.52 14.84
C GLY A 76 1.75 -4.41 13.92
N ASN A 77 3.05 -4.19 13.88
CA ASN A 77 3.63 -3.15 13.01
C ASN A 77 3.46 -3.52 11.53
N TYR A 78 2.98 -2.60 10.69
CA TYR A 78 2.71 -2.89 9.27
C TYR A 78 3.95 -3.25 8.46
N PHE A 79 5.08 -2.59 8.72
CA PHE A 79 6.33 -2.83 8.00
C PHE A 79 6.98 -4.13 8.46
N ALA A 80 7.00 -4.40 9.77
CA ALA A 80 7.49 -5.67 10.30
C ALA A 80 6.61 -6.86 9.88
N ALA A 81 5.31 -6.63 9.62
CA ALA A 81 4.38 -7.66 9.16
C ALA A 81 4.55 -8.00 7.68
N TYR A 82 5.17 -7.15 6.86
CA TYR A 82 5.36 -7.44 5.44
C TYR A 82 6.36 -8.58 5.24
N LYS A 83 5.94 -9.62 4.51
CA LYS A 83 6.73 -10.86 4.29
C LYS A 83 7.28 -11.01 2.88
N GLY A 84 7.00 -10.04 2.00
CA GLY A 84 7.47 -10.06 0.62
C GLY A 84 8.90 -9.51 0.46
N THR A 85 9.27 -9.17 -0.77
CA THR A 85 10.59 -8.62 -1.09
C THR A 85 10.47 -7.19 -1.60
N VAL A 86 11.38 -6.32 -1.16
CA VAL A 86 11.51 -4.95 -1.67
C VAL A 86 12.91 -4.69 -2.20
N ILE A 87 13.00 -4.15 -3.41
CA ILE A 87 14.24 -3.77 -4.08
C ILE A 87 14.13 -2.30 -4.48
N ASN A 88 14.85 -1.42 -3.78
CA ASN A 88 14.96 -0.01 -4.14
C ASN A 88 16.19 0.20 -5.03
N GLY A 89 16.03 0.03 -6.35
CA GLY A 89 17.09 0.17 -7.34
C GLY A 89 17.19 1.56 -7.98
N ALA A 90 16.21 2.44 -7.75
CA ALA A 90 16.19 3.78 -8.30
C ALA A 90 17.21 4.72 -7.62
N ASN A 91 17.74 5.66 -8.40
CA ASN A 91 18.66 6.69 -7.95
C ASN A 91 18.16 8.13 -8.18
N ASN A 92 16.98 8.29 -8.77
CA ASN A 92 16.34 9.58 -9.05
C ASN A 92 15.45 10.11 -7.91
N GLY A 93 15.55 9.53 -6.72
CA GLY A 93 14.74 9.88 -5.55
C GLY A 93 13.50 9.00 -5.37
N TYR A 94 13.24 8.07 -6.29
CA TYR A 94 12.15 7.12 -6.12
C TYR A 94 12.48 6.09 -5.03
N LEU A 95 11.55 5.92 -4.10
CA LEU A 95 11.62 4.94 -3.03
C LEU A 95 10.25 4.31 -2.84
N ALA A 96 10.19 3.02 -2.54
CA ALA A 96 8.98 2.35 -2.10
C ALA A 96 9.27 1.45 -0.90
N PHE A 97 8.39 1.51 0.10
CA PHE A 97 8.46 0.70 1.31
C PHE A 97 7.10 0.01 1.53
N PRO A 98 7.01 -1.30 1.26
CA PRO A 98 5.78 -2.04 1.44
C PRO A 98 5.46 -2.30 2.91
N GLY A 99 4.17 -2.37 3.20
CA GLY A 99 3.60 -2.73 4.49
C GLY A 99 2.40 -3.65 4.29
N ALA A 100 2.07 -4.41 5.34
CA ALA A 100 0.91 -5.30 5.33
C ALA A 100 0.09 -5.10 6.60
N SER A 101 -1.22 -4.90 6.45
CA SER A 101 -2.11 -4.87 7.61
C SER A 101 -2.21 -6.25 8.26
N THR A 102 -2.09 -6.28 9.58
CA THR A 102 -2.33 -7.49 10.36
C THR A 102 -3.83 -7.64 10.65
N ARG A 103 -4.26 -8.87 10.97
CA ARG A 103 -5.67 -9.17 11.31
C ARG A 103 -6.23 -8.29 12.44
N GLN A 104 -5.36 -7.78 13.32
CA GLN A 104 -5.74 -6.88 14.41
C GLN A 104 -6.28 -5.52 13.93
N TYR A 105 -5.99 -5.11 12.69
CA TYR A 105 -6.51 -3.88 12.10
C TYR A 105 -7.79 -4.06 11.29
N CYS A 106 -7.99 -5.22 10.66
CA CYS A 106 -9.12 -5.44 9.73
C CYS A 106 -10.30 -6.20 10.36
N GLY A 107 -10.22 -6.54 11.64
CA GLY A 107 -11.29 -7.17 12.41
C GLY A 107 -11.36 -8.70 12.30
N SER A 108 -12.32 -9.29 13.01
CA SER A 108 -12.45 -10.74 13.29
C SER A 108 -12.90 -11.63 12.12
N GLY A 109 -12.63 -11.24 10.87
CA GLY A 109 -12.94 -12.06 9.69
C GLY A 109 -14.41 -12.02 9.21
N ARG A 110 -15.24 -11.10 9.73
CA ARG A 110 -16.59 -10.79 9.21
C ARG A 110 -16.65 -9.54 8.32
N SER A 111 -15.50 -8.93 8.03
CA SER A 111 -15.41 -7.82 7.07
C SER A 111 -15.77 -8.34 5.67
N ALA A 112 -16.43 -7.53 4.85
CA ALA A 112 -16.67 -7.84 3.43
C ALA A 112 -15.39 -7.78 2.59
N GLN A 113 -14.32 -7.20 3.13
CA GLN A 113 -13.04 -6.98 2.44
C GLN A 113 -11.87 -7.52 3.27
N GLY A 114 -10.90 -8.13 2.60
CA GLY A 114 -9.67 -8.62 3.20
C GLY A 114 -8.76 -7.51 3.74
N CYS A 115 -7.69 -7.90 4.44
CA CYS A 115 -6.67 -6.98 4.93
C CYS A 115 -5.78 -6.46 3.79
N PRO A 116 -5.51 -5.15 3.71
CA PRO A 116 -4.71 -4.59 2.62
C PRO A 116 -3.21 -4.89 2.77
N VAL A 117 -2.57 -5.06 1.63
CA VAL A 117 -1.14 -4.88 1.44
C VAL A 117 -0.94 -3.59 0.62
N PHE A 118 0.06 -2.81 0.98
CA PHE A 118 0.25 -1.45 0.49
C PHE A 118 1.74 -1.09 0.42
N PHE A 119 2.05 0.08 -0.09
CA PHE A 119 3.38 0.69 0.08
C PHE A 119 3.30 2.20 0.25
N PHE A 120 4.31 2.74 0.90
CA PHE A 120 4.63 4.16 0.88
C PHE A 120 5.61 4.44 -0.25
N PHE A 121 5.37 5.49 -1.03
CA PHE A 121 6.19 5.89 -2.16
C PHE A 121 6.68 7.31 -2.02
N SER A 122 7.95 7.55 -2.29
CA SER A 122 8.52 8.88 -2.40
C SER A 122 9.04 9.10 -3.82
N ALA A 123 8.89 10.33 -4.31
CA ALA A 123 9.51 10.81 -5.54
C ALA A 123 10.61 11.87 -5.27
N ASP A 124 10.94 12.12 -4.00
CA ASP A 124 11.73 13.27 -3.56
C ASP A 124 12.87 12.90 -2.59
N TYR A 125 13.44 11.70 -2.77
CA TYR A 125 14.50 11.11 -1.94
C TYR A 125 14.06 10.82 -0.50
N GLY A 126 12.77 10.62 -0.28
CA GLY A 126 12.19 10.26 1.00
C GLY A 126 11.87 11.45 1.91
N ARG A 127 11.74 12.66 1.38
CA ARG A 127 11.27 13.82 2.16
C ARG A 127 9.77 13.74 2.42
N THR A 128 9.02 13.29 1.41
CA THR A 128 7.58 13.04 1.52
C THR A 128 7.24 11.67 0.98
N PHE A 129 6.15 11.09 1.49
CA PHE A 129 5.64 9.81 1.04
C PHE A 129 4.13 9.88 0.79
N ILE A 130 3.69 9.28 -0.31
CA ILE A 130 2.29 8.98 -0.59
C ILE A 130 2.01 7.50 -0.32
N TYR A 131 0.77 7.20 0.03
CA TYR A 131 0.32 5.85 0.37
C TYR A 131 -0.50 5.22 -0.77
N LYS A 132 -0.23 3.95 -1.11
CA LYS A 132 -0.98 3.21 -2.13
C LYS A 132 -1.28 1.78 -1.69
N ILE A 133 -2.56 1.41 -1.64
CA ILE A 133 -3.01 0.02 -1.51
C ILE A 133 -2.86 -0.68 -2.86
N VAL A 134 -2.28 -1.88 -2.86
CA VAL A 134 -2.10 -2.67 -4.08
C VAL A 134 -3.04 -3.86 -4.16
N ALA A 135 -3.38 -4.49 -3.03
CA ALA A 135 -4.34 -5.58 -2.97
C ALA A 135 -4.90 -5.73 -1.54
N ALA A 136 -5.95 -6.53 -1.37
CA ALA A 136 -6.53 -6.82 -0.06
C ALA A 136 -7.06 -8.26 0.01
N GLU A 137 -6.62 -9.01 1.02
CA GLU A 137 -6.93 -10.44 1.18
C GLU A 137 -7.07 -10.85 2.67
N TYR A 138 -7.89 -11.85 2.97
CA TYR A 138 -8.16 -12.27 4.36
C TYR A 138 -6.96 -12.94 5.05
N SER A 139 -6.03 -13.48 4.26
CA SER A 139 -4.81 -14.15 4.72
C SER A 139 -3.57 -13.26 4.59
N THR A 140 -3.72 -11.93 4.50
CA THR A 140 -2.59 -10.99 4.67
C THR A 140 -2.06 -11.08 6.12
N PRO A 141 -0.72 -11.11 6.33
CA PRO A 141 0.34 -10.95 5.34
C PRO A 141 0.76 -12.23 4.59
N GLU A 142 0.42 -13.42 5.08
CA GLU A 142 0.92 -14.70 4.54
C GLU A 142 0.69 -14.84 3.03
N ARG A 143 -0.48 -14.39 2.55
CA ARG A 143 -0.87 -14.40 1.14
C ARG A 143 0.13 -13.71 0.23
N PHE A 144 0.74 -12.62 0.69
CA PHE A 144 1.64 -11.77 -0.10
C PHE A 144 3.12 -11.97 0.28
N SER A 145 3.46 -13.13 0.86
CA SER A 145 4.85 -13.50 1.20
C SER A 145 5.78 -13.63 -0.02
N LYS A 146 5.23 -13.72 -1.22
CA LYS A 146 5.99 -13.74 -2.49
C LYS A 146 5.75 -12.51 -3.37
N LEU A 147 5.10 -11.47 -2.83
CA LEU A 147 4.98 -10.19 -3.50
C LEU A 147 6.36 -9.52 -3.54
N LYS A 148 6.78 -9.13 -4.74
CA LYS A 148 7.97 -8.32 -5.00
C LYS A 148 7.55 -6.90 -5.34
N VAL A 149 8.18 -5.93 -4.68
CA VAL A 149 8.10 -4.50 -5.00
C VAL A 149 9.48 -4.06 -5.47
N VAL A 150 9.60 -3.71 -6.75
CA VAL A 150 10.86 -3.29 -7.36
C VAL A 150 10.73 -1.84 -7.82
N VAL A 151 11.65 -0.99 -7.39
CA VAL A 151 11.64 0.43 -7.73
C VAL A 151 12.78 0.72 -8.69
N ALA A 152 12.44 1.28 -9.85
CA ALA A 152 13.36 1.74 -10.86
C ALA A 152 13.11 3.22 -11.17
N ASN A 153 14.01 3.84 -11.94
CA ASN A 153 13.92 5.28 -12.24
C ASN A 153 12.65 5.66 -13.03
N ASP A 154 12.00 4.71 -13.68
CA ASP A 154 10.80 4.92 -14.49
C ASP A 154 9.51 4.42 -13.82
N GLY A 155 9.57 3.93 -12.58
CA GLY A 155 8.39 3.56 -11.81
C GLY A 155 8.58 2.44 -10.78
N VAL A 156 7.45 1.94 -10.29
CA VAL A 156 7.36 0.83 -9.34
C VAL A 156 6.74 -0.37 -10.03
N TYR A 157 7.40 -1.52 -9.90
CA TYR A 157 6.98 -2.80 -10.45
C TYR A 157 6.51 -3.72 -9.33
N LEU A 158 5.38 -4.37 -9.54
CA LEU A 158 4.74 -5.27 -8.58
C LEU A 158 4.50 -6.64 -9.22
N ARG A 159 4.88 -7.71 -8.53
CA ARG A 159 4.61 -9.10 -8.96
C ARG A 159 4.53 -10.05 -7.77
N ASP A 160 3.45 -10.82 -7.67
CA ASP A 160 3.26 -11.85 -6.65
C ASP A 160 3.53 -13.27 -7.15
N GLU A 161 4.75 -13.76 -6.92
CA GLU A 161 5.23 -15.05 -7.42
C GLU A 161 4.61 -16.27 -6.70
N SER A 162 3.64 -16.08 -5.80
CA SER A 162 2.83 -17.18 -5.26
C SER A 162 1.84 -17.75 -6.28
N GLN A 163 1.50 -16.98 -7.31
CA GLN A 163 0.60 -17.39 -8.38
C GLN A 163 1.35 -17.49 -9.71
N LYS A 164 1.02 -18.53 -10.48
CA LYS A 164 1.57 -18.70 -11.83
C LYS A 164 0.96 -17.65 -12.75
N GLU A 165 1.82 -16.99 -13.52
CA GLU A 165 1.40 -16.15 -14.63
C GLU A 165 0.80 -17.05 -15.71
N SER A 166 -0.38 -16.70 -16.21
CA SER A 166 -0.97 -17.43 -17.34
C SER A 166 -0.32 -16.93 -18.64
N VAL A 167 -0.15 -17.82 -19.61
CA VAL A 167 0.52 -17.52 -20.90
C VAL A 167 -0.18 -16.40 -21.69
N TYR A 168 -1.45 -16.09 -21.35
CA TYR A 168 -2.25 -15.02 -21.96
C TYR A 168 -2.56 -13.88 -21.00
N SER A 169 -1.90 -13.82 -19.85
CA SER A 169 -2.29 -12.91 -18.78
C SER A 169 -1.56 -11.58 -18.90
N HIS A 170 -2.28 -10.57 -19.38
CA HIS A 170 -1.92 -9.18 -19.16
C HIS A 170 -2.57 -8.75 -17.84
N PRO A 171 -1.97 -7.80 -17.08
CA PRO A 171 -2.63 -7.27 -15.89
C PRO A 171 -4.02 -6.76 -16.29
N ILE A 172 -5.10 -7.22 -15.65
CA ILE A 172 -6.44 -6.67 -15.90
C ILE A 172 -6.76 -5.44 -15.03
N GLY A 173 -5.78 -5.02 -14.22
CA GLY A 173 -5.82 -3.81 -13.40
C GLY A 173 -4.80 -3.87 -12.27
N LEU A 174 -4.66 -2.79 -11.51
CA LEU A 174 -3.67 -2.67 -10.42
C LEU A 174 -3.64 -3.84 -9.42
N ARG A 175 -4.79 -4.44 -9.11
CA ARG A 175 -4.91 -5.52 -8.12
C ARG A 175 -4.47 -6.87 -8.66
N ASP A 176 -4.22 -6.96 -9.95
CA ASP A 176 -3.84 -8.18 -10.64
C ASP A 176 -2.34 -8.46 -10.50
N LEU A 177 -1.91 -8.84 -9.30
CA LEU A 177 -0.48 -9.05 -9.02
C LEU A 177 0.09 -10.38 -9.57
N TYR A 178 -0.71 -11.21 -10.27
CA TYR A 178 -0.19 -12.44 -10.89
C TYR A 178 0.64 -12.17 -12.15
N SER A 179 0.63 -10.94 -12.66
CA SER A 179 1.46 -10.47 -13.77
C SER A 179 2.23 -9.22 -13.31
N VAL A 180 3.22 -8.79 -14.11
CA VAL A 180 4.02 -7.61 -13.76
C VAL A 180 3.18 -6.35 -13.93
N ASN A 181 2.83 -5.70 -12.83
CA ASN A 181 2.19 -4.38 -12.85
C ASN A 181 3.23 -3.28 -12.75
N LYS A 182 3.12 -2.27 -13.61
CA LYS A 182 3.95 -1.07 -13.53
C LYS A 182 3.10 0.13 -13.12
N LEU A 183 3.55 0.84 -12.10
CA LEU A 183 3.05 2.13 -11.68
C LEU A 183 4.06 3.21 -12.07
N ARG A 184 3.63 4.21 -12.85
CA ARG A 184 4.41 5.45 -13.04
C ARG A 184 3.96 6.50 -12.03
N PHE A 185 4.88 7.40 -11.68
CA PHE A 185 4.54 8.59 -10.94
C PHE A 185 4.34 9.76 -11.91
N SER A 186 3.20 10.43 -11.82
CA SER A 186 2.89 11.67 -12.56
C SER A 186 1.99 12.55 -11.68
N ASP A 187 2.26 13.84 -11.66
CA ASP A 187 1.38 14.85 -11.03
C ASP A 187 1.00 14.53 -9.57
N GLY A 188 1.96 14.04 -8.78
CA GLY A 188 1.73 13.70 -7.38
C GLY A 188 1.02 12.36 -7.14
N ALA A 189 0.72 11.58 -8.19
CA ALA A 189 -0.02 10.33 -8.10
C ALA A 189 0.72 9.15 -8.74
N LEU A 190 0.45 7.94 -8.21
CA LEU A 190 0.85 6.68 -8.83
C LEU A 190 -0.26 6.16 -9.75
N ILE A 191 0.09 6.09 -11.04
CA ILE A 191 -0.80 5.70 -12.14
C ILE A 191 -0.41 4.31 -12.62
N SER A 192 -1.37 3.39 -12.66
CA SER A 192 -1.21 2.09 -13.31
C SER A 192 -1.07 2.31 -14.81
N ILE A 193 0.06 1.88 -15.39
CA ILE A 193 0.29 1.99 -16.84
C ILE A 193 -0.78 1.26 -17.62
N TYR A 194 -1.26 0.12 -17.12
CA TYR A 194 -2.32 -0.63 -17.76
C TYR A 194 -3.64 0.13 -17.74
N ASP A 195 -4.05 0.67 -16.58
CA ASP A 195 -5.32 1.39 -16.44
C ASP A 195 -5.31 2.66 -17.30
N ASP A 196 -4.17 3.36 -17.34
CA ASP A 196 -3.95 4.54 -18.18
C ASP A 196 -4.14 4.21 -19.68
N TRP A 197 -3.50 3.12 -20.14
CA TRP A 197 -3.64 2.64 -21.50
C TRP A 197 -5.07 2.21 -21.85
N GLN A 198 -5.75 1.50 -20.94
CA GLN A 198 -7.17 1.11 -21.14
C GLN A 198 -8.07 2.33 -21.27
N ASN A 199 -7.85 3.37 -20.46
CA ASN A 199 -8.62 4.60 -20.54
C ASN A 199 -8.37 5.36 -21.85
N GLU A 200 -7.11 5.41 -22.32
CA GLU A 200 -6.75 6.01 -23.60
C GLU A 200 -7.44 5.30 -24.76
N ILE A 201 -7.34 3.97 -24.81
CA ILE A 201 -7.99 3.15 -25.85
C ILE A 201 -9.51 3.30 -25.79
N ALA A 202 -10.11 3.28 -24.60
CA ALA A 202 -11.55 3.47 -24.44
C ALA A 202 -12.00 4.85 -24.96
N GLY A 203 -11.20 5.89 -24.75
CA GLY A 203 -11.42 7.23 -25.30
C GLY A 203 -11.42 7.24 -26.83
N LEU A 204 -10.41 6.65 -27.45
CA LEU A 204 -10.31 6.56 -28.92
C LEU A 204 -11.47 5.76 -29.53
N VAL A 205 -11.86 4.64 -28.90
CA VAL A 205 -13.03 3.86 -29.34
C VAL A 205 -14.29 4.68 -29.20
N LYS A 206 -14.48 5.40 -28.08
CA LYS A 206 -15.62 6.28 -27.87
C LYS A 206 -15.76 7.33 -28.97
N GLU A 207 -14.66 7.99 -29.33
CA GLU A 207 -14.64 8.98 -30.41
C GLU A 207 -15.09 8.38 -31.75
N GLU A 208 -14.60 7.17 -32.08
CA GLU A 208 -15.02 6.45 -33.27
C GLU A 208 -16.49 6.02 -33.26
N LEU A 209 -17.01 5.59 -32.11
CA LEU A 209 -18.43 5.26 -31.94
C LEU A 209 -19.33 6.49 -32.12
N ILE A 210 -18.91 7.64 -31.58
CA ILE A 210 -19.60 8.93 -31.76
C ILE A 210 -19.60 9.31 -33.24
N ARG A 211 -18.45 9.20 -33.92
CA ARG A 211 -18.31 9.49 -35.35
C ARG A 211 -19.22 8.62 -36.21
N LYS A 212 -19.39 7.35 -35.84
CA LYS A 212 -20.28 6.38 -36.49
C LYS A 212 -21.75 6.50 -36.08
N LYS A 213 -22.10 7.44 -35.19
CA LYS A 213 -23.45 7.64 -34.64
C LYS A 213 -24.03 6.37 -34.01
N ILE A 214 -23.20 5.61 -33.31
CA ILE A 214 -23.63 4.42 -32.59
C ILE A 214 -24.47 4.86 -31.37
N PRO A 215 -25.67 4.28 -31.13
CA PRO A 215 -26.58 4.77 -30.10
C PRO A 215 -25.97 4.86 -28.69
N TYR A 216 -25.17 3.85 -28.30
CA TYR A 216 -24.53 3.79 -26.99
C TYR A 216 -23.19 4.53 -26.90
N ALA A 217 -22.77 5.27 -27.92
CA ALA A 217 -21.44 5.86 -27.98
C ALA A 217 -21.12 6.75 -26.77
N ASN A 218 -22.09 7.53 -26.27
CA ASN A 218 -21.90 8.40 -25.12
C ASN A 218 -21.76 7.64 -23.80
N GLU A 219 -22.31 6.44 -23.72
CA GLU A 219 -22.29 5.55 -22.56
C GLU A 219 -21.09 4.60 -22.57
N TYR A 220 -20.39 4.50 -23.70
CA TYR A 220 -19.19 3.68 -23.83
C TYR A 220 -18.07 4.17 -22.89
N GLY A 221 -17.41 3.20 -22.25
CA GLY A 221 -16.28 3.35 -21.34
C GLY A 221 -15.74 1.97 -20.92
N PRO A 222 -14.69 1.91 -20.07
CA PRO A 222 -14.05 0.65 -19.67
C PRO A 222 -15.00 -0.38 -19.06
N ASP A 223 -16.04 0.08 -18.34
CA ASP A 223 -17.03 -0.78 -17.69
C ASP A 223 -18.32 -0.97 -18.52
N PHE A 224 -18.35 -0.50 -19.76
CA PHE A 224 -19.54 -0.58 -20.60
C PHE A 224 -19.86 -2.03 -20.98
N ARG A 225 -21.10 -2.45 -20.72
CA ARG A 225 -21.61 -3.78 -21.06
C ARG A 225 -22.59 -3.67 -22.20
N ILE A 226 -22.16 -4.08 -23.39
CA ILE A 226 -22.99 -4.02 -24.60
C ILE A 226 -24.29 -4.84 -24.50
N LEU A 227 -24.31 -5.87 -23.65
CA LEU A 227 -25.51 -6.70 -23.44
C LEU A 227 -26.55 -6.04 -22.53
N ASP A 228 -26.17 -4.97 -21.81
CA ASP A 228 -27.05 -4.22 -20.92
C ASP A 228 -27.72 -3.03 -21.63
N TYR A 229 -27.39 -2.80 -22.92
CA TYR A 229 -27.89 -1.72 -23.78
C TYR A 229 -28.80 -2.28 -24.89
#